data_AF-A0A847D7F0-F1
#
_entry.id   AF-A0A847D7F0-F1
#
_cell.length_a   1.000
_cell.length_b   1.000
_cell.length_c   1.000
_cell.angle_alpha   90.00
_cell.angle_beta   90.00
_cell.angle_gamma   90.00
#
_symmetry.space_group_name_H-M   'P 1'
#
loop_
_entity.id
_entity.type
_entity.pdbx_description
1 polymer ?
#
loop_
_entity_poly.entity_id
_entity_poly.type
_entity_poly.pdbx_seq_one_letter_code
_entity_poly.pdbx_strand_id
1 'polypeptide(L)' 'LREDIPTVSKDTTLSDIFPIIHDSNSPVAVVENDRLVGVLVRGAVIAALAGESEVFVNG' A
#
# COMPACT_ATOMS: atom_id res chain seq x y z
N LEU A 1 6.11 5.99 -22.93
CA LEU A 1 5.26 5.92 -21.74
C LEU A 1 6.17 6.11 -20.54
N ARG A 2 6.07 7.25 -19.84
CA ARG A 2 6.56 7.37 -18.47
C ARG A 2 5.30 7.26 -17.61
N GLU A 3 5.08 6.10 -17.04
CA GLU A 3 4.10 5.97 -15.96
C GLU A 3 4.87 6.29 -14.69
N ASP A 4 4.61 7.47 -14.12
CA ASP A 4 5.23 7.86 -12.87
C ASP A 4 4.78 6.87 -11.79
N ILE A 5 5.73 6.11 -11.25
CA ILE A 5 5.46 5.13 -10.20
C ILE A 5 5.20 5.92 -8.91
N PRO A 6 4.01 5.78 -8.29
CA PRO A 6 3.73 6.46 -7.03
C PRO A 6 4.71 6.00 -5.95
N THR A 7 5.23 6.95 -5.18
CA THR A 7 6.18 6.73 -4.08
C THR A 7 5.60 7.20 -2.76
N VAL A 8 5.91 6.47 -1.69
CA VAL A 8 5.51 6.78 -0.31
C VAL A 8 6.69 6.63 0.65
N SER A 9 6.63 7.31 1.79
CA SER A 9 7.58 7.09 2.89
C SER A 9 7.25 5.78 3.62
N LYS A 10 8.26 5.15 4.24
CA LYS A 10 8.06 3.98 5.12
C LYS A 10 7.11 4.23 6.30
N ASP A 11 6.95 5.49 6.69
CA ASP A 11 6.11 5.90 7.84
C ASP A 11 4.67 6.24 7.43
N THR A 12 4.33 6.06 6.14
CA THR A 12 2.98 6.32 5.61
C THR A 12 2.00 5.28 6.16
N THR A 13 0.83 5.74 6.63
CA THR A 13 -0.17 4.84 7.21
C THR A 13 -0.85 3.99 6.14
N LEU A 14 -1.33 2.79 6.52
CA LEU A 14 -2.10 1.93 5.60
C LEU A 14 -3.37 2.60 5.08
N SER A 15 -4.04 3.42 5.90
CA SER A 15 -5.22 4.18 5.51
C SER A 15 -4.93 5.20 4.42
N ASP A 16 -3.77 5.86 4.47
CA ASP A 16 -3.33 6.83 3.45
C ASP A 16 -2.81 6.12 2.19
N ILE A 17 -2.28 4.90 2.33
CA ILE A 17 -1.80 4.06 1.23
C ILE A 17 -2.98 3.49 0.41
N PHE A 18 -4.11 3.21 1.05
CA PHE A 18 -5.23 2.51 0.43
C PHE A 18 -5.79 3.21 -0.84
N PRO A 19 -6.07 4.53 -0.83
CA PRO A 19 -6.49 5.25 -2.04
C PRO A 19 -5.47 5.15 -3.18
N ILE A 20 -4.17 5.25 -2.86
CA ILE A 20 -3.08 5.21 -3.84
C ILE A 20 -3.04 3.84 -4.54
N ILE A 21 -3.17 2.76 -3.77
CA ILE A 21 -3.17 1.39 -4.28
C ILE A 21 -4.47 1.05 -5.03
N HIS A 22 -5.59 1.66 -4.63
CA HIS A 22 -6.87 1.48 -5.30
C HIS A 22 -6.88 2.09 -6.71
N ASP A 23 -6.30 3.29 -6.84
CA ASP A 23 -6.34 4.07 -8.09
C ASP A 23 -5.16 3.80 -9.03
N SER A 24 -4.06 3.23 -8.51
CA SER A 24 -2.87 2.93 -9.29
C SER A 24 -2.92 1.54 -9.93
N ASN A 25 -2.65 1.47 -11.23
CA ASN A 25 -2.40 0.21 -11.93
C ASN A 25 -0.96 -0.32 -11.71
N SER A 26 -0.07 0.53 -11.19
CA SER A 26 1.33 0.22 -10.95
C SER A 26 1.60 -0.01 -9.45
N PRO A 27 2.62 -0.80 -9.07
CA PRO A 27 3.02 -0.94 -7.66
C PRO A 27 3.43 0.40 -7.04
N VAL A 28 3.32 0.52 -5.72
CA VAL A 28 3.76 1.73 -5.00
C VAL A 28 5.17 1.51 -4.45
N ALA A 29 6.11 2.38 -4.78
CA ALA A 29 7.48 2.30 -4.28
C ALA A 29 7.60 2.91 -2.87
N VAL A 30 8.31 2.25 -1.97
CA VAL A 30 8.61 2.79 -0.64
C VAL A 30 10.03 3.34 -0.66
N VAL A 31 10.18 4.62 -0.33
CA VAL A 31 11.45 5.34 -0.35
C VAL A 31 11.79 5.90 1.03
N GLU A 32 13.07 5.83 1.39
CA GLU A 32 13.63 6.42 2.60
C GLU A 32 14.98 7.07 2.23
N ASN A 33 15.17 8.35 2.56
CA ASN A 33 16.38 9.11 2.19
C ASN A 33 16.75 8.97 0.70
N ASP A 34 15.76 9.15 -0.19
CA ASP A 34 15.87 9.00 -1.65
C ASP A 34 16.30 7.61 -2.15
N ARG A 35 16.28 6.60 -1.28
CA ARG A 35 16.61 5.21 -1.62
C ARG A 35 15.34 4.37 -1.65
N LEU A 36 15.18 3.56 -2.69
CA LEU A 36 14.16 2.52 -2.76
C LEU A 36 14.44 1.47 -1.67
N VAL A 37 13.51 1.33 -0.72
CA VAL A 37 13.61 0.38 0.39
C VAL A 37 12.58 -0.74 0.29
N GLY A 38 11.56 -0.61 -0.56
CA GLY A 38 10.56 -1.64 -0.75
C GLY A 38 9.54 -1.32 -1.84
N VAL A 39 8.62 -2.24 -2.06
CA VAL A 39 7.50 -2.09 -2.99
C VAL A 39 6.23 -2.66 -2.37
N LEU A 40 5.12 -1.95 -2.51
CA LEU A 40 3.79 -2.38 -2.09
C LEU A 40 3.02 -2.86 -3.32
N VAL A 41 2.53 -4.10 -3.25
CA VAL A 41 1.71 -4.71 -4.30
C VAL A 41 0.26 -4.76 -3.83
N ARG A 42 -0.67 -4.32 -4.69
CA ARG A 42 -2.10 -4.21 -4.36
C ARG A 42 -2.67 -5.44 -3.66
N GLY A 43 -2.44 -6.63 -4.21
CA GLY A 43 -2.95 -7.87 -3.63
C GLY A 43 -2.42 -8.15 -2.22
N ALA A 44 -1.14 -7.86 -1.95
CA ALA A 44 -0.54 -8.08 -0.64
C ALA A 44 -1.10 -7.12 0.40
N VAL A 45 -1.32 -5.85 0.03
CA VAL A 45 -1.90 -4.86 0.95
C VAL A 45 -3.36 -5.17 1.25
N ILE A 46 -4.15 -5.55 0.24
CA ILE A 46 -5.54 -5.98 0.45
C ILE A 46 -5.59 -7.23 1.34
N ALA A 47 -4.73 -8.22 1.11
CA ALA A 47 -4.67 -9.43 1.94
C ALA A 47 -4.29 -9.12 3.40
N ALA A 48 -3.37 -8.19 3.62
CA ALA A 48 -2.99 -7.74 4.97
C ALA A 48 -4.17 -7.07 5.69
N LEU A 49 -4.90 -6.17 5.02
CA LEU A 49 -6.08 -5.51 5.57
C LEU A 49 -7.23 -6.50 5.86
N ALA A 50 -7.42 -7.50 4.99
CA ALA A 50 -8.42 -8.55 5.19
C ALA A 50 -8.06 -9.52 6.33
N GLY A 51 -6.76 -9.66 6.64
CA GLY A 51 -6.26 -10.48 7.75
C GLY A 51 -6.34 -9.80 9.12
N GLU A 52 -6.36 -8.46 9.18
CA GLU A 52 -6.51 -7.69 10.43
C GLU A 52 -7.98 -7.50 10.86
N SER A 53 -8.95 -7.80 10.00
CA SER A 53 -10.36 -7.82 10.38
C SER A 53 -10.71 -9.12 11.11
N GLU A 54 -10.42 -9.18 12.41
CA GLU A 54 -11.14 -10.09 13.31
C GLU A 54 -12.60 -9.60 13.36
N VAL A 55 -13.44 -10.18 12.50
CA VAL A 55 -14.86 -9.83 12.44
C VAL A 55 -15.53 -10.48 13.66
N PHE A 56 -15.64 -9.74 14.76
CA PHE A 56 -16.52 -10.09 15.86
C PHE A 56 -17.97 -10.00 15.37
N VAL A 57 -18.46 -11.06 14.75
CA VAL A 57 -19.90 -11.29 14.57
C VAL A 57 -20.50 -11.54 15.94
N ASN A 58 -21.06 -10.50 16.56
CA ASN A 58 -21.96 -10.65 17.69
C ASN A 58 -23.20 -11.41 17.21
N GLY A 59 -23.24 -12.71 17.51
CA GLY A 59 -24.45 -13.52 17.51
C GLY A 59 -25.22 -13.34 18.80
#